data_AF-A0A3A2Z3Q6-F1
#
_entry.id   AF-A0A3A2Z3Q6-F1
#
_cell.length_a   1.000
_cell.length_b   1.000
_cell.length_c   1.000
_cell.angle_alpha   90.00
_cell.angle_beta   90.00
_cell.angle_gamma   90.00
#
_symmetry.space_group_name_H-M   'P 1'
#
loop_
_entity.id
_entity.type
_entity.pdbx_description
1 polymer ?
#
loop_
_entity_poly.entity_id
_entity_poly.type
_entity_poly.pdbx_seq_one_letter_code
_entity_poly.pdbx_strand_id
1 'polypeptide(L)'
;MYYVLYLASLCRRRHWPEPLYESFAGPTGTGTSTNAGTGTRTGYTCTVRVNNREYQTDVACESETLARENAAMRAYLICRNFSVNDGMYPAGHDHGGVVQGIPVAIGTGRKG
;
A
#
# COMPACT_ATOMS: atom_id res chain seq x y z
N MET A 1 6.29 -4.97 14.27
CA MET A 1 5.72 -3.74 13.71
C MET A 1 6.82 -2.70 13.52
N TYR A 2 7.93 -3.05 12.87
CA TYR A 2 9.06 -2.16 12.66
C TYR A 2 8.77 -1.17 11.53
N TYR A 3 8.17 -1.64 10.43
CA TYR A 3 7.89 -0.80 9.26
C TYR A 3 6.76 0.20 9.49
N VAL A 4 5.77 -0.13 10.32
CA VAL A 4 4.75 0.84 10.75
C VAL A 4 5.39 2.06 11.43
N LEU A 5 6.34 1.82 12.34
CA LEU A 5 7.05 2.90 13.05
C LEU A 5 8.00 3.68 12.13
N TYR A 6 8.68 2.99 11.22
CA TYR A 6 9.56 3.63 10.24
C TYR A 6 8.79 4.51 9.26
N LEU A 7 7.61 4.08 8.82
CA LEU A 7 6.75 4.85 7.95
C LEU A 7 6.20 6.10 8.65
N ALA A 8 5.69 5.96 9.87
CA ALA A 8 5.26 7.11 10.69
C ALA A 8 6.39 8.12 10.90
N SER A 9 7.60 7.63 11.20
CA SER A 9 8.79 8.48 11.37
C SER A 9 9.20 9.18 10.07
N LEU A 10 9.03 8.53 8.91
CA LEU A 10 9.27 9.14 7.60
C LEU A 10 8.28 10.26 7.31
N CYS A 11 6.98 10.03 7.53
CA CYS A 11 5.94 11.05 7.35
C CYS A 11 6.22 12.28 8.19
N ARG A 12 6.57 12.08 9.48
CA ARG A 12 6.90 13.17 10.40
C ARG A 12 8.08 14.02 9.92
N ARG A 13 9.18 13.41 9.46
CA ARG A 13 10.35 14.14 8.94
C ARG A 13 10.06 14.89 7.64
N ARG A 14 9.06 14.46 6.88
CA ARG A 14 8.66 15.08 5.61
C ARG A 14 7.47 16.03 5.73
N HIS A 15 6.95 16.23 6.96
CA HIS A 15 5.72 16.97 7.22
C HIS A 15 4.51 16.46 6.42
N TRP A 16 4.50 15.17 6.11
CA TRP A 16 3.33 14.52 5.52
C TRP A 16 2.34 14.12 6.62
N PRO A 17 1.05 13.98 6.30
CA PRO A 17 0.07 13.41 7.21
C PRO A 17 0.49 12.02 7.72
N GLU A 18 0.04 11.67 8.92
CA GLU A 18 0.25 10.33 9.48
C GLU A 18 -0.35 9.26 8.55
N PRO A 19 0.31 8.09 8.40
CA PRO A 19 -0.16 7.03 7.51
C PRO A 19 -1.49 6.46 8.01
N LEU A 20 -2.46 6.33 7.11
CA LEU A 20 -3.78 5.77 7.42
C LEU A 20 -3.85 4.31 6.98
N TYR A 21 -4.22 3.41 7.88
CA TYR A 21 -4.30 1.98 7.63
C TYR A 21 -5.74 1.49 7.64
N GLU A 22 -6.11 0.73 6.62
CA GLU A 22 -7.37 0.01 6.51
C GLU A 22 -7.06 -1.47 6.33
N SER A 23 -7.55 -2.32 7.23
CA SER A 23 -7.35 -3.78 7.18
C SER A 23 -8.67 -4.47 6.89
N PHE A 24 -8.62 -5.48 6.02
CA PHE A 24 -9.78 -6.22 5.57
C PHE A 24 -9.55 -7.71 5.78
N ALA A 25 -10.52 -8.38 6.38
CA ALA A 25 -10.58 -9.84 6.41
C ALA A 25 -11.43 -10.30 5.21
N GLY A 26 -10.84 -11.07 4.31
CA GLY A 26 -11.52 -11.61 3.13
C GLY A 26 -11.38 -13.14 3.04
N PRO A 27 -12.28 -13.82 2.31
CA PRO A 27 -12.02 -15.19 1.91
C PRO A 27 -10.74 -15.20 1.05
N THR A 28 -9.82 -16.14 1.31
CA THR A 28 -8.62 -16.31 0.47
C THR A 28 -9.06 -16.64 -0.96
N GLY A 29 -9.11 -15.64 -1.85
CA GLY A 29 -9.30 -15.86 -3.27
C GLY A 29 -8.08 -16.57 -3.84
N THR A 30 -8.28 -17.82 -4.27
CA THR A 30 -7.50 -18.63 -5.25
C THR A 30 -6.01 -18.32 -5.45
N GLY A 31 -5.28 -17.98 -4.39
CA GLY A 31 -3.84 -18.22 -4.35
C GLY A 31 -3.68 -19.72 -4.30
N THR A 32 -2.93 -20.29 -5.24
CA THR A 32 -2.63 -21.72 -5.34
C THR A 32 -1.96 -22.18 -4.03
N SER A 33 -2.77 -22.55 -3.04
CA SER A 33 -2.32 -23.18 -1.80
C SER A 33 -1.85 -24.57 -2.17
N THR A 34 -0.55 -24.75 -2.35
CA THR A 34 0.08 -26.05 -2.61
C THR A 34 0.11 -26.97 -1.39
N ASN A 35 -0.53 -26.58 -0.27
CA ASN A 35 -0.76 -27.47 0.87
C ASN A 35 -2.26 -27.51 1.20
N ALA A 36 -2.89 -28.62 0.81
CA ALA A 36 -4.27 -28.95 1.14
C ALA A 36 -4.38 -29.23 2.65
N GLY A 37 -4.96 -28.29 3.38
CA GLY A 37 -5.38 -28.45 4.77
C GLY A 37 -6.78 -27.87 4.93
N THR A 38 -7.75 -28.75 5.18
CA THR A 38 -9.20 -28.52 5.27
C THR A 38 -9.58 -27.47 6.33
N GLY A 39 -9.58 -26.20 5.94
CA GLY A 39 -10.10 -25.11 6.76
C GLY A 39 -10.25 -23.85 5.92
N THR A 40 -11.41 -23.19 6.02
CA THR A 40 -11.71 -21.91 5.39
C THR A 40 -10.77 -20.84 5.97
N ARG A 41 -9.54 -20.74 5.43
CA ARG A 41 -8.55 -19.80 5.95
C ARG A 41 -8.94 -18.40 5.48
N THR A 42 -9.39 -17.56 6.40
CA THR A 42 -9.61 -16.14 6.14
C THR A 42 -8.25 -15.47 5.96
N GLY A 43 -8.08 -14.77 4.84
CA GLY A 43 -6.89 -14.00 4.54
C GLY A 43 -7.07 -12.55 4.98
N TYR A 44 -6.01 -11.95 5.49
CA TYR A 44 -6.01 -10.53 5.85
C TYR A 44 -5.24 -9.73 4.81
N THR A 45 -5.86 -8.68 4.31
CA THR A 45 -5.18 -7.68 3.48
C THR A 45 -5.18 -6.34 4.21
N CYS A 46 -4.23 -5.48 3.85
CA CYS A 46 -4.18 -4.13 4.40
C CYS A 46 -3.78 -3.14 3.32
N THR A 47 -4.40 -1.99 3.40
CA THR A 47 -4.15 -0.82 2.57
C THR A 47 -3.61 0.29 3.48
N VAL A 48 -2.52 0.93 3.07
CA VAL A 48 -1.98 2.12 3.73
C VAL A 48 -1.94 3.30 2.78
N ARG A 49 -2.42 4.46 3.24
CA ARG A 49 -2.36 5.72 2.49
C ARG A 49 -1.28 6.63 3.04
N VAL A 50 -0.40 7.10 2.16
CA VAL A 50 0.73 8.00 2.47
C VAL A 50 0.85 9.03 1.37
N ASN A 51 0.85 10.31 1.73
CA ASN A 51 1.08 11.43 0.78
C ASN A 51 0.26 11.29 -0.52
N ASN A 52 -1.06 11.14 -0.40
CA ASN A 52 -2.00 10.97 -1.52
C ASN A 52 -1.81 9.71 -2.38
N ARG A 53 -1.04 8.72 -1.90
CA ARG A 53 -0.83 7.42 -2.57
C ARG A 53 -1.31 6.28 -1.68
N GLU A 54 -1.79 5.23 -2.33
CA GLU A 54 -2.32 4.05 -1.67
C GLU A 54 -1.43 2.83 -1.98
N TYR A 55 -1.13 2.05 -0.94
CA TYR A 55 -0.31 0.85 -1.02
C TYR A 55 -1.04 -0.31 -0.35
N GLN A 56 -1.33 -1.37 -1.10
CA GLN A 56 -2.00 -2.56 -0.58
C GLN A 56 -1.01 -3.71 -0.39
N THR A 57 -1.30 -4.68 0.48
CA THR A 57 -0.59 -5.97 0.54
C THR A 57 -0.73 -6.77 -0.76
N ASP A 58 0.36 -7.36 -1.26
CA ASP A 58 0.34 -8.21 -2.48
C ASP A 58 -0.45 -9.51 -2.30
N VAL A 59 -0.28 -10.12 -1.12
CA VAL A 59 -0.87 -11.42 -0.80
C VAL A 59 -1.65 -11.32 0.49
N ALA A 60 -2.68 -12.16 0.58
CA ALA A 60 -3.40 -12.36 1.81
C ALA A 60 -2.46 -12.90 2.90
N CYS A 61 -2.42 -12.20 4.02
CA CYS A 61 -1.62 -12.54 5.18
C CYS A 61 -2.43 -13.40 6.17
N GLU A 62 -1.73 -14.13 7.03
CA GLU A 62 -2.37 -14.99 8.04
C GLU A 62 -3.02 -14.19 9.18
N SER A 63 -2.56 -12.95 9.40
CA SER A 63 -3.08 -12.08 10.45
C SER A 63 -3.16 -10.62 10.00
N GLU A 64 -4.04 -9.86 10.65
CA GLU A 64 -4.20 -8.42 10.42
C GLU A 64 -2.90 -7.65 10.68
N THR A 65 -2.18 -8.02 11.75
CA THR A 65 -0.92 -7.37 12.12
C THR A 65 0.14 -7.58 11.06
N LEU A 66 0.24 -8.81 10.51
CA LEU A 66 1.14 -9.11 9.41
C LEU A 66 0.76 -8.35 8.13
N ALA A 67 -0.53 -8.24 7.83
CA ALA A 67 -1.01 -7.45 6.71
C ALA A 67 -0.61 -5.98 6.83
N ARG A 68 -0.81 -5.38 8.01
CA ARG A 68 -0.44 -3.99 8.28
C ARG A 68 1.06 -3.76 8.14
N GLU A 69 1.88 -4.68 8.66
CA GLU A 69 3.34 -4.60 8.52
C GLU A 69 3.80 -4.73 7.07
N ASN A 70 3.20 -5.64 6.29
CA ASN A 70 3.51 -5.81 4.87
C ASN A 70 3.12 -4.57 4.04
N ALA A 71 1.94 -3.99 4.28
CA ALA A 71 1.53 -2.74 3.65
C ALA A 71 2.51 -1.60 4.00
N ALA A 72 2.90 -1.49 5.28
CA ALA A 72 3.84 -0.49 5.75
C ALA A 72 5.24 -0.66 5.13
N MET A 73 5.73 -1.89 4.99
CA MET A 73 7.02 -2.19 4.37
C MET A 73 7.05 -1.69 2.92
N ARG A 74 6.01 -2.00 2.14
CA ARG A 74 5.88 -1.56 0.75
C ARG A 74 5.87 -0.05 0.62
N ALA A 75 5.01 0.61 1.40
CA ALA A 75 4.93 2.06 1.42
C ALA A 75 6.27 2.68 1.80
N TYR A 76 6.93 2.18 2.86
CA TYR A 76 8.21 2.71 3.32
C TYR A 76 9.31 2.59 2.27
N LEU A 77 9.47 1.41 1.66
CA LEU A 77 10.52 1.18 0.67
C LEU A 77 10.36 2.03 -0.59
N ILE A 78 9.12 2.36 -0.97
CA ILE A 78 8.84 3.24 -2.09
C ILE A 78 9.01 4.72 -1.67
N CYS A 79 8.31 5.15 -0.62
CA CYS A 79 8.28 6.53 -0.15
C CYS A 79 9.65 7.05 0.28
N ARG A 80 10.55 6.20 0.81
CA ARG A 80 11.91 6.64 1.19
C ARG A 80 12.73 7.16 0.01
N ASN A 81 12.43 6.72 -1.21
CA ASN A 81 13.15 7.09 -2.43
C ASN A 81 12.52 8.28 -3.17
N PHE A 82 11.28 8.62 -2.85
CA PHE A 82 10.58 9.77 -3.42
C PHE A 82 11.16 11.10 -2.93
N SER A 83 11.09 12.14 -3.77
CA SER A 83 11.31 13.52 -3.33
C SER A 83 10.25 13.91 -2.28
N VAL A 84 10.54 14.90 -1.43
CA VAL A 84 9.58 15.37 -0.41
C VAL A 84 8.25 15.85 -1.04
N ASN A 85 8.31 16.31 -2.29
CA ASN A 85 7.17 16.85 -3.01
C ASN A 85 6.47 15.84 -3.93
N ASP A 86 7.03 14.63 -4.08
CA ASP A 86 6.45 13.58 -4.93
C ASP A 86 5.19 13.01 -4.27
N GLY A 87 4.03 13.54 -4.68
CA GLY A 87 2.70 13.18 -4.16
C GLY A 87 1.90 14.37 -3.60
N MET A 88 2.53 15.54 -3.42
CA MET A 88 1.84 16.80 -3.10
C MET A 88 1.16 17.45 -4.32
N TYR A 89 1.45 16.96 -5.52
CA TYR A 89 0.79 17.40 -6.73
C TYR A 89 -0.47 16.58 -6.97
N PRO A 90 -1.63 17.23 -7.19
CA PRO A 90 -2.82 16.53 -7.65
C PRO A 90 -2.49 15.76 -8.93
N ALA A 91 -3.07 14.57 -9.09
CA ALA A 91 -2.92 13.78 -10.29
C ALA A 91 -3.26 14.65 -11.52
N GLY A 92 -2.31 14.83 -12.44
CA GLY A 92 -2.50 15.62 -13.66
C GLY A 92 -1.47 16.72 -13.95
N HIS A 93 -0.46 16.93 -13.10
CA HIS A 93 0.70 17.76 -13.48
C HIS A 93 1.82 16.87 -14.04
N ASP A 94 1.88 16.78 -15.37
CA ASP A 94 2.95 16.10 -16.09
C ASP A 94 4.26 16.88 -15.92
N HIS A 95 5.09 16.44 -14.99
CA HIS A 95 6.49 16.82 -14.96
C HIS A 95 7.26 15.79 -15.79
N GLY A 96 7.97 16.25 -16.83
CA GLY A 96 8.79 15.46 -17.74
C GLY A 96 10.02 14.76 -17.10
N GLY A 97 9.90 14.32 -15.85
CA GLY A 97 10.76 13.32 -15.25
C GLY A 97 10.25 11.92 -15.58
N VAL A 98 11.15 10.97 -15.78
CA VAL A 98 10.84 9.58 -16.12
C VAL A 98 9.86 9.01 -15.08
N VAL A 99 8.63 8.75 -15.51
CA VAL A 99 7.59 8.07 -14.73
C VAL A 99 8.05 6.63 -14.45
N GLN A 100 8.69 6.40 -13.30
CA GLN A 100 8.95 5.06 -12.78
C GLN A 100 7.83 4.65 -11.84
N GLY A 101 6.85 3.93 -12.38
CA GLY A 101 5.72 3.41 -11.62
C GLY A 101 4.44 3.58 -12.41
N ILE A 102 3.70 2.48 -12.58
CA ILE A 102 2.42 2.47 -13.30
C ILE A 102 1.48 3.46 -12.59
N PRO A 103 0.99 4.52 -13.27
CA PRO A 103 0.04 5.44 -12.67
C PRO A 103 -1.29 4.68 -12.44
N VAL A 104 -1.64 4.46 -11.17
CA VAL A 104 -2.98 4.00 -10.83
C VAL A 104 -3.87 5.24 -10.75
N ALA A 105 -4.70 5.44 -11.77
CA ALA A 105 -5.70 6.48 -11.78
C ALA A 105 -6.81 6.14 -10.77
N ILE A 106 -7.05 7.03 -9.80
CA ILE A 106 -8.30 7.04 -9.05
C ILE A 106 -9.37 7.62 -9.97
N GLY A 107 -10.23 6.74 -10.48
CA GLY A 107 -11.59 7.04 -10.92
C GLY A 107 -11.75 7.87 -12.20
N THR A 108 -11.74 7.21 -13.37
CA THR A 108 -12.78 7.38 -14.41
C THR A 108 -12.83 6.12 -15.27
N GLY A 109 -14.04 5.60 -15.46
CA GLY A 109 -14.30 4.26 -15.97
C GLY A 109 -13.84 3.96 -17.40
N ARG A 110 -13.63 2.67 -17.64
CA ARG A 110 -13.64 2.05 -18.96
C ARG A 110 -14.93 2.39 -19.70
N LYS A 111 -14.86 3.18 -20.77
CA LYS A 111 -15.79 3.13 -21.92
C LYS A 111 -15.05 3.57 -23.18
N GLY A 112 -15.15 2.75 -24.22
CA GLY A 112 -14.66 3.01 -25.58
C GLY A 112 -13.61 2.02 -26.01
#